data_AF-A0A5A5U7P9-F1
#
_entry.id   AF-A0A5A5U7P9-F1
#
_cell.length_a   1.000
_cell.length_b   1.000
_cell.length_c   1.000
_cell.angle_alpha   90.00
_cell.angle_beta   90.00
_cell.angle_gamma   90.00
#
_symmetry.space_group_name_H-M   'P 1'
#
loop_
_entity.id
_entity.type
_entity.pdbx_description
1 polymer ?
#
loop_
_entity_poly.entity_id
_entity_poly.type
_entity_poly.pdbx_seq_one_letter_code
_entity_poly.pdbx_strand_id
1 'polypeptide(L)'
;MTELDKIVQDIAKLFTKQKNTLYAVRIIYEPYSDEVNIFFEYHKIGFATTSKQVGRLNGSYREKLSVIKQELQERTKLTVTTN
;
A
#
# COMPACT_ATOMS: atom_id res chain seq x y z
N MET A 1 7.37 14.81 9.67
CA MET A 1 7.21 13.52 8.97
C MET A 1 5.73 13.22 8.88
N THR A 2 5.19 13.17 7.67
CA THR A 2 3.76 12.89 7.41
C THR A 2 3.43 11.43 7.71
N GLU A 3 2.15 11.08 7.80
CA GLU A 3 1.73 9.68 7.91
C GLU A 3 2.17 8.86 6.70
N LEU A 4 2.15 9.47 5.51
CA LEU A 4 2.57 8.84 4.28
C LEU A 4 4.09 8.56 4.24
N ASP A 5 4.91 9.43 4.85
CA ASP A 5 6.34 9.18 5.00
C ASP A 5 6.62 7.92 5.82
N LYS A 6 5.85 7.70 6.89
CA LYS A 6 5.97 6.48 7.73
C LYS A 6 5.61 5.23 6.92
N ILE A 7 4.52 5.29 6.17
CA ILE A 7 4.05 4.19 5.32
C ILE A 7 5.12 3.83 4.28
N VAL A 8 5.71 4.83 3.61
CA VAL A 8 6.77 4.60 2.62
C VAL A 8 8.01 3.96 3.26
N GLN A 9 8.41 4.42 4.46
CA GLN A 9 9.51 3.81 5.20
C GLN A 9 9.22 2.36 5.58
N ASP A 10 7.99 2.04 6.01
CA ASP A 10 7.63 0.68 6.40
C ASP A 10 7.53 -0.26 5.20
N ILE A 11 7.04 0.23 4.05
CA ILE A 11 7.12 -0.51 2.78
C ILE A 11 8.57 -0.79 2.42
N ALA A 12 9.46 0.21 2.52
CA ALA A 12 10.88 0.04 2.18
C ALA A 12 11.58 -0.99 3.07
N LYS A 13 11.24 -1.07 4.37
CA LYS A 13 11.75 -2.10 5.29
C LYS A 13 11.27 -3.51 4.93
N LEU A 14 10.05 -3.63 4.40
CA LEU A 14 9.47 -4.91 4.01
C LEU A 14 9.90 -5.36 2.60
N PHE A 15 10.25 -4.41 1.75
CA PHE A 15 10.62 -4.68 0.37
C PHE A 15 11.99 -5.36 0.30
N THR A 16 11.97 -6.66 0.01
CA THR A 16 13.17 -7.44 -0.29
C THR A 16 13.02 -8.01 -1.69
N LYS A 17 13.87 -7.58 -2.64
CA LYS A 17 13.77 -8.05 -4.03
C LYS A 17 14.05 -9.56 -4.13
N GLN A 18 13.08 -10.31 -4.64
CA GLN A 18 13.18 -11.76 -4.85
C GLN A 18 12.78 -12.13 -6.29
N LYS A 19 13.37 -13.20 -6.82
CA LYS A 19 13.03 -13.72 -8.15
C LYS A 19 11.58 -14.22 -8.18
N ASN A 20 10.91 -14.08 -9.32
CA ASN A 20 9.55 -14.58 -9.57
C ASN A 20 8.53 -14.13 -8.50
N THR A 21 8.71 -12.93 -7.95
CA THR A 21 7.84 -12.35 -6.94
C THR A 21 7.37 -10.98 -7.40
N LEU A 22 6.05 -10.78 -7.43
CA LEU A 22 5.41 -9.52 -7.73
C LEU A 22 5.13 -8.77 -6.42
N TYR A 23 5.25 -7.45 -6.45
CA TYR A 23 5.04 -6.57 -5.30
C TYR A 23 4.04 -5.49 -5.68
N ALA A 24 3.11 -5.20 -4.78
CA ALA A 24 2.13 -4.15 -4.96
C ALA A 24 1.82 -3.46 -3.62
N VAL A 25 1.24 -2.27 -3.72
CA VAL A 25 0.59 -1.60 -2.60
C VAL A 25 -0.90 -1.57 -2.88
N ARG A 26 -1.72 -2.05 -1.95
CA ARG A 26 -3.17 -2.05 -2.08
C ARG A 26 -3.77 -1.07 -1.09
N ILE A 27 -4.58 -0.17 -1.60
CA ILE A 27 -5.32 0.83 -0.82
C ILE A 27 -6.79 0.43 -0.83
N ILE A 28 -7.41 0.37 0.36
CA ILE A 28 -8.81 -0.01 0.53
C ILE A 28 -9.48 1.04 1.42
N TYR A 29 -10.57 1.63 0.94
CA TYR A 29 -11.45 2.38 1.83
C TYR A 29 -12.45 1.42 2.47
N GLU A 30 -12.50 1.41 3.80
CA GLU A 30 -13.42 0.61 4.59
C GLU A 30 -14.57 1.52 5.10
N PRO A 31 -15.78 1.46 4.51
CA PRO A 31 -16.84 2.43 4.79
C PRO A 31 -17.40 2.33 6.21
N TYR A 32 -17.36 1.14 6.82
CA TYR A 32 -17.92 0.91 8.16
C TYR A 32 -17.05 1.51 9.27
N SER A 33 -15.73 1.45 9.12
CA SER A 33 -14.77 2.04 10.06
C SER A 33 -14.42 3.49 9.70
N ASP A 34 -14.78 3.93 8.49
CA ASP A 34 -14.36 5.20 7.89
C ASP A 34 -12.84 5.35 7.88
N GLU A 35 -12.16 4.34 7.36
CA GLU A 35 -10.69 4.26 7.31
C GLU A 35 -10.19 3.93 5.91
N VAL A 36 -9.05 4.50 5.54
CA VAL A 36 -8.29 4.09 4.35
C VAL A 36 -7.13 3.21 4.81
N ASN A 37 -7.25 1.91 4.59
CA ASN A 37 -6.25 0.92 4.94
C ASN A 37 -5.27 0.72 3.78
N ILE A 38 -3.98 0.65 4.09
CA ILE A 38 -2.90 0.49 3.10
C ILE A 38 -2.13 -0.79 3.43
N PHE A 39 -2.00 -1.65 2.44
CA PHE A 39 -1.35 -2.95 2.53
C PHE A 39 -0.18 -3.02 1.57
N PHE A 40 0.92 -3.61 2.04
CA PHE A 40 2.00 -4.09 1.18
C PHE A 40 1.74 -5.56 0.85
N GLU A 41 1.65 -5.85 -0.44
CA GLU A 41 1.36 -7.18 -0.95
C GLU A 41 2.56 -7.73 -1.72
N TYR A 42 2.86 -9.01 -1.50
CA TYR A 42 3.79 -9.73 -2.33
C TYR A 42 3.26 -11.12 -2.69
N HIS A 43 3.50 -11.49 -3.95
CA HIS A 43 3.00 -12.73 -4.53
C HIS A 43 4.14 -13.42 -5.25
N LYS A 44 4.59 -14.56 -4.72
CA LYS A 44 5.49 -15.46 -5.43
C LYS A 44 4.67 -16.29 -6.41
N ILE A 45 5.07 -16.33 -7.68
CA ILE A 45 4.36 -17.05 -8.73
C ILE A 45 4.16 -18.51 -8.30
N GLY A 46 2.90 -18.97 -8.31
CA GLY A 46 2.51 -20.32 -7.88
C GLY A 46 2.16 -20.44 -6.39
N PHE A 47 2.13 -19.35 -5.63
CA PHE A 47 1.79 -19.33 -4.20
C PHE A 47 0.69 -18.31 -3.89
N ALA A 48 0.10 -18.40 -2.69
CA ALA A 48 -0.85 -17.40 -2.23
C ALA A 48 -0.18 -16.02 -2.04
N THR A 49 -0.95 -14.95 -2.26
CA THR A 49 -0.50 -13.58 -1.98
C THR A 49 -0.41 -13.37 -0.47
N THR A 50 0.72 -12.81 -0.01
CA THR A 50 0.82 -12.30 1.35
C THR A 50 0.45 -10.82 1.34
N SER A 51 -0.45 -10.42 2.24
CA SER A 51 -0.88 -9.03 2.40
C SER A 51 -0.62 -8.58 3.83
N LYS A 52 0.15 -7.51 4.00
CA LYS A 52 0.51 -6.96 5.32
C LYS A 52 0.07 -5.51 5.41
N GLN A 53 -0.72 -5.18 6.42
CA GLN A 53 -1.08 -3.79 6.68
C GLN A 53 0.15 -2.99 7.09
N VAL A 54 0.37 -1.87 6.40
CA VAL A 54 1.50 -0.94 6.61
C VAL A 54 1.04 0.47 6.96
N GLY A 55 -0.26 0.74 6.83
CA GLY A 55 -0.80 2.06 7.12
C GLY A 55 -2.30 2.04 7.31
N ARG A 56 -2.77 3.09 7.97
CA ARG A 56 -4.17 3.41 8.15
C ARG A 56 -4.28 4.92 8.18
N LEU A 57 -5.17 5.47 7.36
CA LEU A 57 -5.49 6.88 7.32
C LEU A 57 -6.98 7.05 7.64
N ASN A 58 -7.37 8.23 8.08
CA ASN A 58 -8.77 8.57 8.32
C ASN A 58 -9.58 8.60 6.99
N GLY A 59 -10.88 8.35 7.06
CA GLY A 59 -11.79 8.35 5.92
C GLY A 59 -11.88 9.67 5.15
N SER A 60 -11.51 10.80 5.76
CA SER A 60 -11.33 12.09 5.07
C SER A 60 -10.33 12.03 3.90
N TYR A 61 -9.45 11.02 3.85
CA TYR A 61 -8.53 10.80 2.74
C TYR A 61 -9.17 10.08 1.54
N ARG A 62 -10.43 9.62 1.65
CA ARG A 62 -11.18 8.97 0.57
C ARG A 62 -11.20 9.81 -0.71
N GLU A 63 -11.44 11.11 -0.59
CA GLU A 63 -11.46 12.02 -1.76
C GLU A 63 -10.07 12.22 -2.38
N LYS A 64 -9.01 11.89 -1.63
CA LYS A 64 -7.61 12.05 -2.03
C LYS A 64 -6.95 10.73 -2.44
N LEU A 65 -7.70 9.63 -2.57
CA LEU A 65 -7.14 8.31 -2.91
C LEU A 65 -6.32 8.33 -4.19
N SER A 66 -6.77 9.05 -5.22
CA SER A 66 -6.03 9.19 -6.48
C SER A 66 -4.67 9.87 -6.29
N VAL A 67 -4.61 10.88 -5.42
CA VAL A 67 -3.35 11.60 -5.10
C VAL A 67 -2.43 10.71 -4.28
N ILE A 68 -2.96 10.04 -3.25
CA ILE A 68 -2.18 9.09 -2.42
C ILE A 68 -1.62 7.96 -3.29
N LYS A 69 -2.43 7.43 -4.21
CA LYS A 69 -2.01 6.39 -5.17
C LYS A 69 -0.82 6.86 -6.00
N GLN A 70 -0.91 8.05 -6.60
CA GLN A 70 0.16 8.62 -7.40
C GLN A 70 1.43 8.82 -6.56
N GLU A 71 1.31 9.41 -5.38
CA GLU A 71 2.45 9.67 -4.51
C GLU A 71 3.12 8.36 -4.07
N LEU A 72 2.35 7.35 -3.65
CA LEU A 72 2.90 6.04 -3.28
C LEU A 72 3.59 5.35 -4.47
N GLN A 73 3.00 5.42 -5.65
CA GLN A 73 3.59 4.85 -6.86
C GLN A 73 4.91 5.54 -7.21
N GLU A 74 4.97 6.87 -7.12
CA GLU A 74 6.18 7.64 -7.39
C GLU A 74 7.29 7.36 -6.38
N ARG A 75 6.95 7.27 -5.09
CA ARG A 75 7.93 7.12 -4.01
C ARG A 75 8.42 5.69 -3.84
N THR A 76 7.56 4.70 -4.03
CA THR A 76 7.90 3.27 -3.84
C THR A 76 8.31 2.58 -5.14
N LYS A 77 7.94 3.14 -6.31
CA LYS A 77 8.08 2.52 -7.63
C LYS A 77 7.34 1.18 -7.76
N LEU A 78 6.38 0.91 -6.88
CA LEU A 78 5.54 -0.29 -6.92
C LEU A 78 4.21 0.01 -7.63
N THR A 79 3.57 -1.04 -8.14
CA THR A 79 2.18 -0.92 -8.61
C THR A 79 1.27 -0.64 -7.43
N VAL A 80 0.41 0.37 -7.54
CA VAL A 80 -0.55 0.73 -6.51
C VAL A 80 -1.97 0.52 -7.01
N THR A 81 -2.76 -0.27 -6.28
CA THR A 81 -4.17 -0.55 -6.59
C THR A 81 -5.08 0.09 -5.55
N THR A 82 -6.28 0.47 -5.97
CA THR A 82 -7.29 1.14 -5.15
C THR A 82 -8.60 0.39 -5.31
N ASN A 83 -9.18 -0.10 -4.21
CA ASN A 83 -10.43 -0.85 -4.17
C ASN A 83 -11.44 -0.21 -3.21
#